data_AF-A0A9Y1LMX1-F1
#
_entry.id   AF-A0A9Y1LMX1-F1
#
_cell.length_a   1.000
_cell.length_b   1.000
_cell.length_c   1.000
_cell.angle_alpha   90.00
_cell.angle_beta   90.00
_cell.angle_gamma   90.00
#
_symmetry.space_group_name_H-M   'P 1'
#
loop_
_entity.id
_entity.type
_entity.pdbx_description
1 polymer ?
#
loop_
_entity_poly.entity_id
_entity_poly.type
_entity_poly.pdbx_seq_one_letter_code
_entity_poly.pdbx_strand_id
1 'polypeptide(L)' 'HRTYQEHSFVGIFRGTIPYLLVRDPDFIRNITVKDFKHFQDNNVTVDKDVDPVFARNPFVIKGTEWKLKRAQL' A
#
# COMPACT_ATOMS: atom_id res chain seq x y z
N HIS A 1 19.72 -1.35 -1.81
CA HIS A 1 19.34 -0.49 -0.66
C HIS A 1 20.53 0.35 -0.18
N ARG A 2 21.60 -0.24 0.37
CA ARG A 2 22.73 0.54 0.94
C ARG A 2 23.52 1.33 -0.11
N THR A 3 23.54 0.84 -1.36
CA THR A 3 24.27 1.45 -2.48
C THR A 3 23.64 2.72 -3.05
N TYR A 4 22.39 3.04 -2.70
CA TYR A 4 21.66 4.15 -3.33
C TYR A 4 21.36 5.30 -2.38
N GLN A 5 21.99 5.40 -1.20
CA GLN A 5 21.58 6.32 -0.10
C GLN A 5 21.11 7.72 -0.54
N GLU A 6 21.76 8.34 -1.52
CA GLU A 6 21.46 9.68 -2.04
C GLU A 6 20.20 9.81 -2.93
N HIS A 7 19.48 8.74 -3.26
CA HIS A 7 18.32 8.82 -4.18
C HIS A 7 16.98 8.82 -3.44
N SER A 8 16.10 9.77 -3.70
CA SER A 8 14.77 9.81 -3.04
C SER A 8 13.89 8.60 -3.38
N PHE A 9 14.14 7.92 -4.52
CA PHE A 9 13.40 6.77 -5.01
C PHE A 9 14.30 5.65 -5.52
N VAL A 10 13.86 4.39 -5.38
CA VAL A 10 14.53 3.21 -5.96
C VAL A 10 13.49 2.25 -6.50
N GLY A 11 13.68 1.75 -7.73
CA GLY A 11 12.87 0.66 -8.26
C GLY A 11 13.25 -0.67 -7.63
N ILE A 12 12.26 -1.46 -7.22
CA ILE A 12 12.43 -2.82 -6.72
C ILE A 12 11.43 -3.76 -7.40
N PHE A 13 11.65 -5.06 -7.32
CA PHE A 13 10.67 -6.05 -7.75
C PHE A 13 10.24 -6.90 -6.56
N ARG A 14 8.95 -7.17 -6.45
CA ARG A 14 8.39 -8.18 -5.55
C ARG A 14 7.85 -9.31 -6.42
N GLY A 15 8.61 -10.39 -6.53
CA GLY A 15 8.37 -11.39 -7.58
C GLY A 15 8.60 -10.75 -8.95
N THR A 16 7.61 -10.81 -9.83
CA THR A 16 7.65 -10.22 -11.18
C THR A 16 7.03 -8.83 -11.26
N ILE A 17 6.49 -8.32 -10.16
CA ILE A 17 5.77 -7.04 -10.13
C ILE A 17 6.77 -5.93 -9.74
N PRO A 18 6.92 -4.86 -10.54
CA PRO A 18 7.75 -3.71 -10.19
C PRO A 18 7.07 -2.85 -9.12
N TYR A 19 7.89 -2.29 -8.23
CA TYR A 19 7.48 -1.40 -7.15
C TYR A 19 8.46 -0.23 -7.04
N LEU A 20 7.96 0.91 -6.56
CA LEU A 20 8.76 2.09 -6.25
C LEU A 20 8.97 2.18 -4.73
N LEU A 21 10.21 2.04 -4.28
CA LEU A 21 10.61 2.29 -2.90
C LEU A 21 10.88 3.78 -2.70
N VAL A 22 10.02 4.44 -1.94
CA VAL A 22 10.18 5.85 -1.53
C VAL A 22 11.01 5.89 -0.26
N ARG A 23 12.04 6.74 -0.23
CA ARG A 23 12.98 6.81 0.91
C ARG A 23 13.15 8.18 1.52
N ASP A 24 12.78 9.21 0.78
CA ASP A 24 12.85 10.59 1.22
C ASP A 24 11.66 10.91 2.16
N PRO A 25 11.92 11.44 3.37
CA PRO A 25 10.90 11.72 4.37
C PRO A 25 9.79 12.65 3.87
N ASP A 26 10.11 13.64 3.03
CA ASP A 26 9.11 14.60 2.55
C ASP A 26 8.13 13.93 1.59
N PHE A 27 8.64 13.05 0.72
CA PHE A 27 7.80 12.26 -0.17
C PHE A 27 6.99 11.20 0.60
N ILE A 28 7.58 10.55 1.61
CA ILE A 28 6.85 9.62 2.49
C ILE A 28 5.69 10.34 3.18
N ARG A 29 5.93 11.54 3.73
CA ARG A 29 4.90 12.35 4.37
C ARG A 29 3.82 12.77 3.38
N ASN A 30 4.19 13.18 2.16
CA ASN A 30 3.21 13.54 1.15
C ASN A 30 2.31 12.34 0.81
N ILE A 31 2.88 11.16 0.56
CA ILE A 31 2.13 9.95 0.22
C ILE A 31 1.25 9.47 1.37
N THR A 32 1.77 9.46 2.60
CA THR A 32 1.06 8.88 3.75
C THR A 32 0.09 9.85 4.44
N VAL A 33 0.21 11.17 4.19
CA VAL A 33 -0.62 12.19 4.84
C VAL A 33 -1.31 13.10 3.82
N LYS A 34 -0.54 13.90 3.08
CA LYS A 34 -1.10 14.98 2.23
C LYS A 34 -1.97 14.42 1.09
N ASP A 35 -1.45 13.43 0.41
CA ASP A 35 -2.01 12.85 -0.81
C ASP A 35 -2.56 11.44 -0.58
N PHE A 36 -2.74 11.04 0.69
CA PHE A 36 -3.14 9.69 1.08
C PHE A 36 -4.40 9.19 0.36
N LYS A 37 -5.34 10.08 0.02
CA LYS A 37 -6.55 9.73 -0.74
C LYS A 37 -6.27 9.03 -2.08
N HIS A 38 -5.08 9.23 -2.66
CA HIS A 38 -4.61 8.58 -3.88
C HIS A 38 -3.86 7.27 -3.64
N PHE A 39 -3.39 7.03 -2.40
CA PHE A 39 -2.51 5.92 -2.02
C PHE A 39 -3.08 5.04 -0.89
N GLN A 40 -4.41 5.11 -0.67
CA GLN A 40 -5.07 4.46 0.48
C GLN A 40 -5.28 2.95 0.34
N ASP A 41 -5.04 2.39 -0.84
CA ASP A 41 -5.29 0.98 -1.12
C ASP A 41 -4.17 0.08 -0.61
N ASN A 42 -4.54 -1.04 0.01
CA ASN A 42 -3.59 -2.04 0.49
C ASN A 42 -2.93 -2.80 -0.68
N ASN A 43 -1.68 -3.24 -0.47
CA ASN A 43 -0.90 -3.95 -1.50
C ASN A 43 -1.23 -5.45 -1.60
N VAL A 44 -2.09 -5.98 -0.73
CA VAL A 44 -2.52 -7.38 -0.76
C VAL A 44 -3.87 -7.47 -1.45
N THR A 45 -4.01 -8.42 -2.38
CA THR A 45 -5.28 -8.79 -2.98
C THR A 45 -5.47 -10.28 -2.73
N VAL A 46 -6.64 -10.66 -2.23
CA VAL A 46 -7.02 -12.05 -2.00
C VAL A 46 -8.34 -12.29 -2.71
N ASP A 47 -8.42 -13.41 -3.42
CA ASP A 47 -9.65 -13.82 -4.07
C ASP A 47 -10.68 -14.23 -3.00
N LYS A 48 -11.84 -13.59 -3.04
CA LYS A 48 -12.93 -13.81 -2.09
C LYS A 48 -13.54 -15.21 -2.23
N ASP A 49 -13.46 -15.82 -3.42
CA ASP A 49 -14.01 -17.15 -3.67
C ASP A 49 -13.05 -18.26 -3.19
N VAL A 50 -11.76 -17.95 -3.12
CA VAL A 50 -10.72 -18.88 -2.63
C VAL A 50 -10.56 -18.80 -1.11
N ASP A 51 -10.47 -17.58 -0.55
CA ASP A 51 -10.35 -17.35 0.90
C ASP A 51 -11.26 -16.19 1.36
N PRO A 52 -12.56 -16.47 1.58
CA PRO A 52 -13.53 -15.47 1.98
C PRO A 52 -13.28 -14.89 3.38
N VAL A 53 -12.51 -15.58 4.23
CA VAL A 53 -12.20 -15.12 5.59
C VAL A 53 -11.11 -14.06 5.51
N PHE A 54 -9.98 -14.38 4.89
CA PHE A 54 -8.85 -13.47 4.80
C PHE A 54 -9.15 -12.27 3.90
N ALA A 55 -9.97 -12.45 2.86
CA ALA A 55 -10.40 -11.36 1.98
C ALA A 55 -11.26 -10.28 2.68
N ARG A 56 -11.77 -10.53 3.88
CA ARG A 56 -12.52 -9.55 4.69
C ARG A 56 -11.66 -8.77 5.69
N ASN A 57 -10.37 -9.08 5.78
CA ASN A 57 -9.45 -8.41 6.69
C ASN A 57 -9.26 -6.92 6.30
N PRO A 58 -9.32 -5.96 7.25
CA PRO A 58 -9.03 -4.53 7.01
C PRO A 58 -7.71 -4.23 6.30
N PHE A 59 -6.72 -5.11 6.38
CA PHE A 59 -5.42 -4.99 5.69
C PHE A 59 -5.41 -5.56 4.26
N VAL A 60 -6.54 -6.13 3.81
CA VAL A 60 -6.72 -6.75 2.49
C VAL A 60 -7.79 -6.02 1.68
N ILE A 61 -8.91 -5.65 2.31
CA ILE A 61 -9.98 -4.87 1.66
C ILE A 61 -9.46 -3.51 1.19
N LYS A 62 -10.07 -2.97 0.13
CA LYS A 62 -9.65 -1.74 -0.56
C LYS A 62 -10.84 -0.83 -0.84
N GLY A 63 -10.57 0.41 -1.27
CA GLY A 63 -11.59 1.35 -1.72
C GLY A 63 -12.69 1.63 -0.70
N THR A 64 -13.94 1.69 -1.16
CA THR A 64 -15.10 2.05 -0.33
C THR A 64 -15.38 1.03 0.77
N GLU A 65 -15.18 -0.26 0.51
CA GLU A 65 -15.37 -1.32 1.51
C GLU A 65 -14.43 -1.14 2.70
N TRP A 66 -13.17 -0.83 2.43
CA TRP A 66 -12.18 -0.50 3.46
C TRP A 66 -12.59 0.72 4.29
N LYS A 67 -13.00 1.82 3.63
CA LYS A 67 -13.44 3.05 4.31
C LYS A 67 -14.60 2.78 5.26
N LEU A 68 -15.60 2.03 4.81
CA LEU A 68 -16.78 1.70 5.61
C LEU A 68 -16.41 0.82 6.80
N LYS A 69 -15.60 -0.23 6.59
CA LYS A 69 -15.17 -1.13 7.67
C LYS A 69 -14.33 -0.42 8.72
N ARG A 70 -13.47 0.49 8.31
CA ARG A 70 -12.66 1.30 9.23
C ARG A 70 -13.46 2.31 10.04
N ALA A 71 -14.57 2.82 9.49
CA ALA A 71 -15.45 3.74 10.21
C ALA A 71 -16.37 3.04 11.22
N GLN A 72 -16.49 1.71 11.14
CA GLN A 72 -17.25 0.87 12.08
C GLN A 72 -16.41 0.40 13.27
N LEU A 73 -15.08 0.62 13.24
CA LEU A 73 -14.16 0.40 14.35
C LEU A 73 -14.02 1.67 15.17
#